data_AF-A0A7X8KDQ1-F1
#
_entry.id   AF-A0A7X8KDQ1-F1
#
_cell.length_a   1.000
_cell.length_b   1.000
_cell.length_c   1.000
_cell.angle_alpha   90.00
_cell.angle_beta   90.00
_cell.angle_gamma   90.00
#
_symmetry.space_group_name_H-M   'P 1'
#
loop_
_entity.id
_entity.type
_entity.pdbx_description
1 polymer ?
#
loop_
_entity_poly.entity_id
_entity_poly.type
_entity_poly.pdbx_seq_one_letter_code
_entity_poly.pdbx_strand_id
1 'polypeptide(L)'
;MENQKKINNKKSSEKNTLKKTKKVFQKSKKEFDNSEKKYSLKQNLENNENFSRKTEKLFDTEKPLKQSRGAEKRQNKSTQQRPENSIFEKPKRNTRNIESSRRKENTKNFKSKNSKEEIRLNKFISNSGVCSRRDADILISTGLVKVNGKIITTLGYKVNKNDKVVVDGNEIKSEKKVYLILNKPKDTITTTDDPTGRKTVMDIVKNACKERIYPVGRLDRNTTGILIFTNDGDLSKRLTHPSHKIIKVYQVTLDKNLTSEDLKSISNGVKIDDDFVEIDDIAWVEKGKKNIVGIQIHSGKYHVVKRIFEKFGYNVIKLDRTMFGPLTKKNLPRGTWRFLTEEEISILHRL
;
A
#
# COMPACT_ATOMS: atom_id res chain seq x y z
N MET A 1 -43.37 -4.21 -15.05
CA MET A 1 -42.74 -5.40 -14.41
C MET A 1 -41.20 -5.43 -14.51
N GLU A 2 -40.55 -4.83 -15.52
CA GLU A 2 -39.10 -5.02 -15.76
C GLU A 2 -38.15 -4.62 -14.62
N ASN A 3 -38.42 -3.53 -13.89
CA ASN A 3 -37.48 -3.02 -12.88
C ASN A 3 -37.21 -4.03 -11.73
N GLN A 4 -38.18 -4.88 -11.39
CA GLN A 4 -37.99 -5.96 -10.41
C GLN A 4 -37.05 -7.06 -10.94
N LYS A 5 -37.12 -7.42 -12.23
CA LYS A 5 -36.17 -8.37 -12.85
C LYS A 5 -34.74 -7.84 -12.82
N LYS A 6 -34.52 -6.55 -13.11
CA LYS A 6 -33.18 -5.92 -13.05
C LYS A 6 -32.59 -5.93 -11.63
N ILE A 7 -33.39 -5.64 -10.60
CA ILE A 7 -32.94 -5.68 -9.19
C ILE A 7 -32.58 -7.11 -8.74
N ASN A 8 -33.41 -8.10 -9.09
CA ASN A 8 -33.15 -9.49 -8.71
C ASN A 8 -31.91 -10.07 -9.38
N ASN A 9 -31.65 -9.73 -10.66
CA ASN A 9 -30.42 -10.14 -11.34
C ASN A 9 -29.16 -9.55 -10.71
N LYS A 10 -29.21 -8.29 -10.22
CA LYS A 10 -28.06 -7.68 -9.51
C LYS A 10 -27.80 -8.34 -8.15
N LYS A 11 -28.84 -8.62 -7.37
CA LYS A 11 -28.71 -9.39 -6.10
C LYS A 11 -28.23 -10.84 -6.33
N SER A 12 -28.48 -11.41 -7.51
CA SER A 12 -27.98 -12.74 -7.90
C SER A 12 -26.47 -12.73 -8.18
N SER A 13 -25.98 -11.77 -8.99
CA SER A 13 -24.55 -11.68 -9.30
C SER A 13 -23.71 -11.34 -8.05
N GLU A 14 -24.17 -10.43 -7.20
CA GLU A 14 -23.52 -10.10 -5.92
C GLU A 14 -23.40 -11.33 -5.00
N LYS A 15 -24.48 -12.11 -4.83
CA LYS A 15 -24.46 -13.36 -4.05
C LYS A 15 -23.52 -14.41 -4.63
N ASN A 16 -23.41 -14.52 -5.96
CA ASN A 16 -22.50 -15.48 -6.60
C ASN A 16 -21.03 -15.07 -6.47
N THR A 17 -20.72 -13.78 -6.57
CA THR A 17 -19.38 -13.25 -6.26
C THR A 17 -18.99 -13.54 -4.81
N LEU A 18 -19.91 -13.29 -3.85
CA LEU A 18 -19.68 -13.54 -2.42
C LEU A 18 -19.52 -15.03 -2.07
N LYS A 19 -20.17 -15.93 -2.82
CA LYS A 19 -19.92 -17.38 -2.74
C LYS A 19 -18.54 -17.75 -3.31
N LYS A 20 -18.12 -17.12 -4.41
CA LYS A 20 -16.83 -17.39 -5.07
C LYS A 20 -15.66 -16.97 -4.18
N THR A 21 -15.70 -15.79 -3.55
CA THR A 21 -14.67 -15.33 -2.61
C THR A 21 -14.58 -16.22 -1.36
N LYS A 22 -15.72 -16.57 -0.73
CA LYS A 22 -15.74 -17.49 0.42
C LYS A 22 -15.17 -18.87 0.10
N LYS A 23 -15.34 -19.38 -1.13
CA LYS A 23 -14.75 -20.66 -1.58
C LYS A 23 -13.23 -20.57 -1.79
N VAL A 24 -12.70 -19.41 -2.20
CA VAL A 24 -11.25 -19.15 -2.24
C VAL A 24 -10.67 -19.11 -0.82
N PHE A 25 -11.30 -18.37 0.10
CA PHE A 25 -10.87 -18.24 1.50
C PHE A 25 -10.83 -19.59 2.25
N GLN A 26 -11.79 -20.50 1.97
CA GLN A 26 -11.75 -21.85 2.53
C GLN A 26 -10.65 -22.74 1.94
N LYS A 27 -10.26 -22.54 0.67
CA LYS A 27 -9.17 -23.30 0.04
C LYS A 27 -7.80 -22.87 0.58
N SER A 28 -7.53 -21.56 0.65
CA SER A 28 -6.26 -21.06 1.19
C SER A 28 -6.04 -21.46 2.65
N LYS A 29 -7.11 -21.51 3.46
CA LYS A 29 -7.06 -21.98 4.85
C LYS A 29 -6.56 -23.43 4.98
N LYS A 30 -7.12 -24.38 4.22
CA LYS A 30 -6.66 -25.79 4.24
C LYS A 30 -5.20 -25.97 3.76
N GLU A 31 -4.73 -25.11 2.86
CA GLU A 31 -3.34 -25.13 2.38
C GLU A 31 -2.37 -24.50 3.39
N PHE A 32 -2.85 -23.61 4.26
CA PHE A 32 -2.05 -22.94 5.30
C PHE A 32 -1.69 -23.87 6.47
N ASP A 33 -2.69 -24.57 7.05
CA ASP A 33 -2.52 -25.39 8.25
C ASP A 33 -1.44 -26.50 8.10
N ASN A 34 -1.30 -27.06 6.90
CA ASN A 34 -0.28 -28.06 6.58
C ASN A 34 1.14 -27.49 6.47
N SER A 35 1.30 -26.17 6.27
CA SER A 35 2.60 -25.53 6.12
C SER A 35 3.25 -25.19 7.47
N GLU A 36 2.48 -24.71 8.46
CA GLU A 36 3.02 -24.42 9.80
C GLU A 36 3.44 -25.69 10.55
N LYS A 37 2.65 -26.78 10.47
CA LYS A 37 3.02 -28.07 11.08
C LYS A 37 4.36 -28.62 10.61
N LYS A 38 4.73 -28.38 9.35
CA LYS A 38 6.01 -28.84 8.78
C LYS A 38 7.19 -27.93 9.14
N TYR A 39 6.92 -26.73 9.67
CA TYR A 39 7.93 -25.75 10.08
C TYR A 39 8.22 -25.80 11.59
N SER A 40 7.20 -26.00 12.42
CA SER A 40 7.36 -26.11 13.88
C SER A 40 8.19 -27.32 14.30
N LEU A 41 7.99 -28.48 13.64
CA LEU A 41 8.83 -29.67 13.86
C LEU A 41 10.32 -29.38 13.65
N LYS A 42 10.67 -28.53 12.67
CA LYS A 42 12.07 -28.27 12.33
C LYS A 42 12.75 -27.31 13.31
N GLN A 43 12.05 -26.25 13.73
CA GLN A 43 12.61 -25.32 14.72
C GLN A 43 12.80 -25.94 16.11
N ASN A 44 12.00 -26.93 16.50
CA ASN A 44 12.18 -27.61 17.78
C ASN A 44 13.44 -28.49 17.85
N LEU A 45 13.98 -28.93 16.70
CA LEU A 45 15.24 -29.67 16.62
C LEU A 45 16.46 -28.73 16.67
N GLU A 46 16.36 -27.55 16.06
CA GLU A 46 17.49 -26.61 15.90
C GLU A 46 17.76 -25.74 17.15
N ASN A 47 16.80 -25.61 18.08
CA ASN A 47 16.90 -24.66 19.21
C ASN A 47 17.48 -25.22 20.53
N ASN A 48 17.53 -26.54 20.73
CA ASN A 48 17.85 -27.11 22.06
C ASN A 48 19.34 -27.02 22.45
N GLU A 49 20.27 -26.89 21.50
CA GLU A 49 21.71 -26.98 21.80
C GLU A 49 22.36 -25.64 22.22
N ASN A 50 21.73 -24.50 21.92
CA ASN A 50 22.42 -23.20 21.90
C ASN A 50 22.10 -22.25 23.09
N PHE A 51 21.20 -22.60 24.01
CA PHE A 51 20.67 -21.65 25.01
C PHE A 51 21.42 -21.62 26.37
N SER A 52 22.42 -22.47 26.58
CA SER A 52 23.03 -22.66 27.92
C SER A 52 24.10 -21.63 28.32
N ARG A 53 24.59 -20.77 27.41
CA ARG A 53 25.76 -19.90 27.66
C ARG A 53 25.65 -18.47 27.08
N LYS A 54 25.07 -17.54 27.87
CA LYS A 54 25.44 -16.11 28.04
C LYS A 54 24.23 -15.20 28.37
N THR A 55 23.98 -14.94 29.66
CA THR A 55 23.37 -13.68 30.15
C THR A 55 23.68 -13.48 31.63
N GLU A 56 24.81 -12.83 31.95
CA GLU A 56 25.04 -12.16 33.23
C GLU A 56 25.83 -10.87 33.00
N LYS A 57 25.50 -9.81 33.76
CA LYS A 57 26.06 -8.43 33.68
C LYS A 57 25.60 -7.74 32.37
N LEU A 58 25.18 -6.46 32.34
CA LEU A 58 25.52 -5.29 33.15
C LEU A 58 24.29 -4.46 33.62
N PHE A 59 24.57 -3.61 34.63
CA PHE A 59 23.88 -2.44 35.24
C PHE A 59 22.87 -1.65 34.38
N ASP A 60 21.79 -0.99 34.88
CA ASP A 60 21.40 -0.40 36.19
C ASP A 60 21.80 1.09 36.40
N THR A 61 20.83 1.96 36.79
CA THR A 61 20.86 3.34 37.41
C THR A 61 19.68 4.29 37.02
N GLU A 62 19.47 5.39 37.78
CA GLU A 62 18.35 6.37 37.69
C GLU A 62 18.84 7.86 37.77
N LYS A 63 18.10 8.98 38.06
CA LYS A 63 16.75 9.33 38.61
C LYS A 63 16.28 10.75 38.07
N PRO A 64 15.50 11.69 38.71
CA PRO A 64 14.63 12.66 37.98
C PRO A 64 14.77 14.18 38.36
N LEU A 65 13.72 15.00 38.15
CA LEU A 65 13.45 16.43 38.57
C LEU A 65 13.72 17.52 37.48
N LYS A 66 13.10 18.73 37.43
CA LYS A 66 12.09 19.44 38.27
C LYS A 66 11.20 20.48 37.49
N GLN A 67 10.38 21.28 38.20
CA GLN A 67 9.21 22.07 37.75
C GLN A 67 9.39 23.62 37.65
N SER A 68 8.49 24.30 36.91
CA SER A 68 7.88 25.65 37.17
C SER A 68 6.69 25.88 36.21
N ARG A 69 5.45 26.31 36.57
CA ARG A 69 4.89 27.57 37.17
C ARG A 69 5.02 28.81 36.24
N GLY A 70 3.98 29.64 35.95
CA GLY A 70 2.55 29.71 36.37
C GLY A 70 1.61 30.28 35.25
N ALA A 71 0.26 30.28 35.37
CA ALA A 71 -0.61 31.36 35.93
C ALA A 71 -0.82 32.57 34.96
N GLU A 72 -2.00 33.21 34.70
CA GLU A 72 -3.42 33.20 35.15
C GLU A 72 -4.33 33.79 33.99
N LYS A 73 -5.68 33.85 33.91
CA LYS A 73 -6.87 33.08 34.40
C LYS A 73 -8.15 34.00 34.45
N ARG A 74 -9.00 34.01 33.40
CA ARG A 74 -10.40 34.56 33.34
C ARG A 74 -11.07 34.00 32.07
N GLN A 75 -12.29 33.41 32.02
CA GLN A 75 -13.64 33.84 32.46
C GLN A 75 -14.19 35.04 31.66
N ASN A 76 -15.44 35.06 31.15
CA ASN A 76 -16.59 34.14 31.37
C ASN A 76 -17.60 34.09 30.19
N LYS A 77 -18.65 33.25 30.34
CA LYS A 77 -19.78 32.98 29.41
C LYS A 77 -20.61 34.21 28.99
N SER A 78 -21.31 34.12 27.84
CA SER A 78 -22.80 34.25 27.77
C SER A 78 -23.38 33.77 26.42
N THR A 79 -24.72 33.70 26.32
CA THR A 79 -25.50 33.08 25.22
C THR A 79 -26.52 34.06 24.64
N GLN A 80 -26.69 34.11 23.32
CA GLN A 80 -27.93 34.46 22.57
C GLN A 80 -27.70 34.07 21.09
N GLN A 81 -28.55 33.29 20.41
CA GLN A 81 -29.96 33.46 20.01
C GLN A 81 -30.19 34.41 18.83
N ARG A 82 -31.32 34.21 18.15
CA ARG A 82 -31.55 34.42 16.70
C ARG A 82 -32.73 35.39 16.49
N PRO A 83 -32.73 36.22 15.43
CA PRO A 83 -33.95 36.71 14.80
C PRO A 83 -34.17 36.10 13.40
N GLU A 84 -35.37 36.25 12.86
CA GLU A 84 -35.83 35.54 11.66
C GLU A 84 -36.07 36.43 10.42
N ASN A 85 -36.40 35.76 9.31
CA ASN A 85 -37.21 36.23 8.17
C ASN A 85 -36.64 37.29 7.22
N SER A 86 -36.27 36.82 6.02
CA SER A 86 -36.63 37.48 4.77
C SER A 86 -36.98 36.43 3.70
N ILE A 87 -38.13 36.61 3.04
CA ILE A 87 -38.63 35.73 1.96
C ILE A 87 -38.18 36.31 0.62
N PHE A 88 -37.64 35.50 -0.29
CA PHE A 88 -37.75 35.77 -1.74
C PHE A 88 -37.64 34.52 -2.62
N GLU A 89 -38.02 34.64 -3.90
CA GLU A 89 -38.51 33.54 -4.74
C GLU A 89 -37.46 32.77 -5.57
N LYS A 90 -37.88 31.62 -6.12
CA LYS A 90 -37.11 30.79 -7.07
C LYS A 90 -37.51 31.12 -8.52
N PRO A 91 -36.56 31.40 -9.44
CA PRO A 91 -36.88 31.57 -10.86
C PRO A 91 -37.32 30.25 -11.52
N LYS A 92 -38.34 30.33 -12.38
CA LYS A 92 -38.96 29.16 -13.06
C LYS A 92 -38.11 28.70 -14.26
N ARG A 93 -38.03 27.37 -14.47
CA ARG A 93 -37.48 26.80 -15.72
C ARG A 93 -38.51 26.89 -16.85
N ASN A 94 -38.19 27.59 -17.93
CA ASN A 94 -38.94 27.49 -19.18
C ASN A 94 -38.51 26.26 -19.99
N THR A 95 -39.46 25.39 -20.31
CA THR A 95 -39.31 24.32 -21.29
C THR A 95 -39.71 24.83 -22.68
N ARG A 96 -38.85 24.66 -23.70
CA ARG A 96 -39.23 24.81 -25.10
C ARG A 96 -38.67 23.67 -25.96
N ASN A 97 -39.46 23.36 -26.99
CA ASN A 97 -39.47 22.14 -27.79
C ASN A 97 -38.11 21.73 -28.39
N ILE A 98 -37.94 20.42 -28.55
CA ILE A 98 -36.94 19.83 -29.46
C ILE A 98 -37.63 19.65 -30.81
N GLU A 99 -37.18 20.39 -31.83
CA GLU A 99 -37.55 20.12 -33.23
C GLU A 99 -36.34 19.61 -34.02
N SER A 100 -36.61 18.64 -34.88
CA SER A 100 -35.59 17.92 -35.65
C SER A 100 -35.15 18.72 -36.88
N SER A 101 -33.88 19.15 -36.90
CA SER A 101 -33.24 19.64 -38.13
C SER A 101 -31.88 18.96 -38.35
N ARG A 102 -31.68 18.44 -39.57
CA ARG A 102 -30.51 17.64 -39.95
C ARG A 102 -29.25 18.51 -39.96
N ARG A 103 -28.28 18.25 -39.07
CA ARG A 103 -26.92 18.82 -39.17
C ARG A 103 -25.98 17.83 -39.86
N LYS A 104 -25.30 18.33 -40.90
CA LYS A 104 -24.40 17.57 -41.78
C LYS A 104 -23.27 16.91 -40.99
N GLU A 105 -22.89 15.72 -41.40
CA GLU A 105 -21.72 15.02 -40.88
C GLU A 105 -20.44 15.75 -41.30
N ASN A 106 -19.93 16.62 -40.41
CA ASN A 106 -18.55 17.07 -40.51
C ASN A 106 -17.63 15.90 -40.11
N THR A 107 -17.23 15.11 -41.10
CA THR A 107 -16.18 14.07 -41.01
C THR A 107 -14.83 14.71 -40.70
N LYS A 108 -14.68 15.18 -39.45
CA LYS A 108 -13.39 15.59 -38.90
C LYS A 108 -12.47 14.39 -38.92
N ASN A 109 -11.60 14.35 -39.92
CA ASN A 109 -10.44 13.48 -39.96
C ASN A 109 -9.67 13.59 -38.64
N PHE A 110 -9.88 12.62 -37.75
CA PHE A 110 -9.00 12.38 -36.62
C PHE A 110 -7.66 11.86 -37.18
N LYS A 111 -6.86 12.78 -37.75
CA LYS A 111 -5.43 12.55 -37.93
C LYS A 111 -4.92 12.07 -36.58
N SER A 112 -4.41 10.84 -36.56
CA SER A 112 -3.90 10.22 -35.34
C SER A 112 -2.77 11.09 -34.80
N LYS A 113 -3.11 11.89 -33.79
CA LYS A 113 -2.13 12.70 -33.08
C LYS A 113 -1.30 11.70 -32.28
N ASN A 114 -0.22 11.21 -32.89
CA ASN A 114 0.84 10.47 -32.23
C ASN A 114 1.34 11.35 -31.08
N SER A 115 0.73 11.15 -29.92
CA SER A 115 1.13 11.77 -28.67
C SER A 115 2.49 11.19 -28.34
N LYS A 116 3.54 11.88 -28.76
CA LYS A 116 4.89 11.70 -28.23
C LYS A 116 4.77 11.58 -26.72
N GLU A 117 5.10 10.40 -26.19
CA GLU A 117 5.01 10.15 -24.75
C GLU A 117 6.18 10.87 -24.07
N GLU A 118 5.97 12.16 -23.80
CA GLU A 118 6.94 13.03 -23.15
C GLU A 118 7.08 12.66 -21.66
N ILE A 119 8.22 12.06 -21.31
CA ILE A 119 8.54 11.66 -19.94
C ILE A 119 9.37 12.78 -19.30
N ARG A 120 9.03 13.27 -18.10
CA ARG A 120 9.88 14.23 -17.36
C ARG A 120 11.28 13.63 -17.17
N LEU A 121 12.32 14.41 -17.45
CA LEU A 121 13.72 13.99 -17.45
C LEU A 121 14.14 13.26 -16.16
N ASN A 122 13.69 13.75 -14.98
CA ASN A 122 13.95 13.08 -13.70
C ASN A 122 13.31 11.68 -13.55
N LYS A 123 12.22 11.39 -14.28
CA LYS A 123 11.62 10.05 -14.37
C LYS A 123 12.37 9.19 -15.37
N PHE A 124 12.87 9.76 -16.47
CA PHE A 124 13.70 9.02 -17.43
C PHE A 124 15.01 8.54 -16.78
N ILE A 125 15.75 9.43 -16.11
CA ILE A 125 17.01 9.12 -15.42
C ILE A 125 16.81 8.07 -14.30
N SER A 126 15.72 8.18 -13.53
CA SER A 126 15.44 7.20 -12.48
C SER A 126 14.93 5.85 -13.04
N ASN A 127 14.28 5.85 -14.21
CA ASN A 127 13.94 4.63 -14.96
C ASN A 127 15.15 3.98 -15.66
N SER A 128 16.29 4.66 -15.78
CA SER A 128 17.55 4.11 -16.28
C SER A 128 18.51 3.69 -15.15
N GLY A 129 17.99 3.45 -13.95
CA GLY A 129 18.73 2.85 -12.83
C GLY A 129 19.68 3.78 -12.06
N VAL A 130 20.17 4.87 -12.66
CA VAL A 130 21.35 5.60 -12.13
C VAL A 130 21.13 6.18 -10.73
N CYS A 131 19.93 6.68 -10.43
CA CYS A 131 19.64 7.31 -9.12
C CYS A 131 18.12 7.37 -8.80
N SER A 132 17.76 7.95 -7.65
CA SER A 132 16.37 8.30 -7.34
C SER A 132 15.90 9.52 -8.14
N ARG A 133 14.58 9.73 -8.22
CA ARG A 133 14.00 10.90 -8.90
C ARG A 133 14.38 12.26 -8.28
N ARG A 134 14.78 12.29 -6.99
CA ARG A 134 15.22 13.53 -6.33
C ARG A 134 16.66 13.86 -6.71
N ASP A 135 17.54 12.87 -6.58
CA ASP A 135 18.94 12.97 -6.98
C ASP A 135 19.06 13.25 -8.48
N ALA A 136 18.12 12.75 -9.30
CA ALA A 136 18.01 13.13 -10.71
C ALA A 136 17.65 14.62 -10.91
N ASP A 137 16.79 15.23 -10.08
CA ASP A 137 16.58 16.69 -10.13
C ASP A 137 17.86 17.44 -9.68
N ILE A 138 18.64 16.91 -8.74
CA ILE A 138 19.95 17.48 -8.35
C ILE A 138 20.91 17.45 -9.55
N LEU A 139 21.14 16.29 -10.17
CA LEU A 139 22.02 16.11 -11.34
C LEU A 139 21.62 17.00 -12.53
N ILE A 140 20.32 17.21 -12.74
CA ILE A 140 19.80 18.18 -13.72
C ILE A 140 20.25 19.59 -13.29
N SER A 141 19.92 20.02 -12.08
CA SER A 141 20.22 21.39 -11.60
C SER A 141 21.71 21.75 -11.59
N THR A 142 22.60 20.78 -11.37
CA THR A 142 24.07 20.97 -11.42
C THR A 142 24.65 20.90 -12.84
N GLY A 143 23.84 20.69 -13.87
CA GLY A 143 24.29 20.67 -15.28
C GLY A 143 24.97 19.37 -15.73
N LEU A 144 24.93 18.31 -14.92
CA LEU A 144 25.54 17.00 -15.23
C LEU A 144 24.73 16.16 -16.24
N VAL A 145 23.61 16.69 -16.74
CA VAL A 145 22.72 16.03 -17.69
C VAL A 145 22.68 16.77 -19.02
N LYS A 146 22.86 16.03 -20.12
CA LYS A 146 22.70 16.51 -21.49
C LYS A 146 21.58 15.75 -22.21
N VAL A 147 20.80 16.46 -23.02
CA VAL A 147 19.78 15.88 -23.91
C VAL A 147 20.08 16.34 -25.34
N ASN A 148 20.24 15.40 -26.27
CA ASN A 148 20.60 15.66 -27.67
C ASN A 148 21.82 16.61 -27.79
N GLY A 149 22.82 16.40 -26.94
CA GLY A 149 24.06 17.20 -26.85
C GLY A 149 23.98 18.47 -25.98
N LYS A 150 22.79 19.03 -25.73
CA LYS A 150 22.60 20.27 -24.96
C LYS A 150 22.51 19.99 -23.46
N ILE A 151 23.23 20.75 -22.63
CA ILE A 151 23.11 20.70 -21.16
C ILE A 151 21.69 21.17 -20.76
N ILE A 152 21.05 20.46 -19.84
CA ILE A 152 19.70 20.79 -19.35
C ILE A 152 19.76 20.98 -17.83
N THR A 153 19.54 22.22 -17.38
CA THR A 153 19.39 22.58 -15.96
C THR A 153 17.94 22.81 -15.54
N THR A 154 17.01 22.93 -16.50
CA THR A 154 15.59 23.22 -16.23
C THR A 154 14.88 22.04 -15.57
N LEU A 155 14.58 22.16 -14.27
CA LEU A 155 13.74 21.20 -13.56
C LEU A 155 12.35 21.10 -14.22
N GLY A 156 11.94 19.88 -14.57
CA GLY A 156 10.67 19.65 -15.27
C GLY A 156 10.75 19.58 -16.79
N TYR A 157 11.93 19.75 -17.37
CA TYR A 157 12.20 19.37 -18.77
C TYR A 157 11.69 17.95 -19.06
N LYS A 158 11.21 17.72 -20.29
CA LYS A 158 10.69 16.42 -20.74
C LYS A 158 11.48 15.90 -21.94
N VAL A 159 11.59 14.58 -22.03
CA VAL A 159 12.25 13.87 -23.11
C VAL A 159 11.28 12.87 -23.76
N ASN A 160 11.49 12.66 -25.06
CA ASN A 160 10.86 11.62 -25.85
C ASN A 160 11.63 10.31 -25.66
N LYS A 161 10.99 9.17 -25.94
CA LYS A 161 11.63 7.84 -25.96
C LYS A 161 12.86 7.74 -26.89
N ASN A 162 12.96 8.63 -27.88
CA ASN A 162 14.01 8.64 -28.90
C ASN A 162 15.09 9.72 -28.64
N ASP A 163 14.97 10.55 -27.60
CA ASP A 163 15.98 11.57 -27.29
C ASP A 163 17.21 10.92 -26.63
N LYS A 164 18.41 11.29 -27.09
CA LYS A 164 19.68 10.83 -26.50
C LYS A 164 19.95 11.58 -25.21
N VAL A 165 19.68 10.93 -24.08
CA VAL A 165 20.00 11.45 -22.75
C VAL A 165 21.35 10.91 -22.29
N VAL A 166 22.19 11.82 -21.80
CA VAL A 166 23.53 11.55 -21.28
C VAL A 166 23.61 12.10 -19.86
N VAL A 167 24.08 11.31 -18.91
CA VAL A 167 24.31 11.71 -17.52
C VAL A 167 25.77 11.41 -17.19
N ASP A 168 26.49 12.41 -16.71
CA ASP A 168 27.92 12.30 -16.36
C ASP A 168 28.75 11.59 -17.45
N GLY A 169 28.70 12.13 -18.67
CA GLY A 169 29.37 11.58 -19.86
C GLY A 169 28.73 10.33 -20.49
N ASN A 170 27.94 9.55 -19.74
CA ASN A 170 27.43 8.25 -20.14
C ASN A 170 26.02 8.32 -20.76
N GLU A 171 25.80 7.68 -21.92
CA GLU A 171 24.46 7.57 -22.54
C GLU A 171 23.58 6.58 -21.77
N ILE A 172 22.42 7.04 -21.30
CA ILE A 172 21.52 6.26 -20.45
C ILE A 172 20.27 5.78 -21.19
N LYS A 173 19.85 4.55 -20.88
CA LYS A 173 18.67 3.88 -21.47
C LYS A 173 17.80 3.32 -20.36
N SER A 174 16.47 3.35 -20.52
CA SER A 174 15.55 2.78 -19.52
C SER A 174 15.83 1.30 -19.31
N GLU A 175 15.82 0.86 -18.06
CA GLU A 175 16.05 -0.53 -17.67
C GLU A 175 14.93 -1.47 -18.15
N LYS A 176 15.23 -2.78 -18.18
CA LYS A 176 14.20 -3.81 -18.25
C LYS A 176 13.31 -3.73 -17.01
N LYS A 177 12.01 -3.98 -17.18
CA LYS A 177 11.07 -3.98 -16.06
C LYS A 177 11.19 -5.26 -15.24
N VAL A 178 11.50 -5.12 -13.96
CA VAL A 178 11.63 -6.23 -13.01
C VAL A 178 10.47 -6.21 -12.03
N TYR A 179 9.93 -7.39 -11.71
CA TYR A 179 8.85 -7.56 -10.73
C TYR A 179 9.16 -8.75 -9.82
N LEU A 180 9.28 -8.49 -8.53
CA LEU A 180 9.71 -9.46 -7.52
C LEU A 180 8.76 -9.41 -6.31
N ILE A 181 8.55 -10.55 -5.66
CA ILE A 181 7.83 -10.67 -4.39
C ILE A 181 8.74 -11.28 -3.33
N LEU A 182 8.87 -10.58 -2.20
CA LEU A 182 9.62 -10.99 -1.01
C LEU A 182 8.64 -11.33 0.11
N ASN A 183 8.78 -12.48 0.77
CA ASN A 183 8.10 -12.73 2.04
C ASN A 183 8.94 -12.17 3.21
N LYS A 184 8.75 -10.89 3.51
CA LYS A 184 9.57 -10.10 4.42
C LYS A 184 9.66 -10.73 5.83
N PRO A 185 10.86 -10.91 6.39
CA PRO A 185 11.05 -11.38 7.77
C PRO A 185 10.74 -10.30 8.80
N LYS A 186 10.72 -10.71 10.08
CA LYS A 186 10.76 -9.78 11.22
C LYS A 186 12.15 -9.14 11.29
N ASP A 187 12.25 -8.01 11.99
CA ASP A 187 13.49 -7.28 12.22
C ASP A 187 14.24 -6.90 10.93
N THR A 188 13.53 -6.24 10.03
CA THR A 188 14.08 -5.76 8.76
C THR A 188 13.27 -4.55 8.31
N ILE A 189 13.92 -3.48 7.83
CA ILE A 189 13.28 -2.19 7.54
C ILE A 189 12.95 -2.07 6.05
N THR A 190 11.72 -1.66 5.72
CA THR A 190 11.36 -1.31 4.34
C THR A 190 11.79 0.13 4.00
N THR A 191 13.07 0.26 3.65
CA THR A 191 13.70 1.45 3.09
C THR A 191 14.68 1.03 1.98
N THR A 192 15.08 1.96 1.12
CA THR A 192 16.16 1.76 0.12
C THR A 192 17.54 2.18 0.63
N ASP A 193 17.59 2.90 1.75
CA ASP A 193 18.78 3.43 2.41
C ASP A 193 18.49 3.59 3.92
N ASP A 194 19.47 3.29 4.78
CA ASP A 194 19.36 3.42 6.24
C ASP A 194 20.66 4.00 6.82
N PRO A 195 20.72 5.31 7.14
CA PRO A 195 21.93 5.97 7.66
C PRO A 195 22.48 5.43 8.99
N THR A 196 21.79 4.47 9.61
CA THR A 196 22.16 3.84 10.88
C THR A 196 22.52 2.35 10.71
N GLY A 197 22.71 1.87 9.48
CA GLY A 197 23.20 0.52 9.19
C GLY A 197 22.26 -0.62 9.61
N ARG A 198 20.98 -0.34 9.89
CA ARG A 198 20.02 -1.38 10.32
C ARG A 198 19.55 -2.18 9.10
N LYS A 199 19.52 -3.51 9.24
CA LYS A 199 19.16 -4.46 8.18
C LYS A 199 17.89 -4.03 7.41
N THR A 200 18.07 -3.82 6.11
CA THR A 200 17.05 -3.37 5.17
C THR A 200 16.45 -4.54 4.41
N VAL A 201 15.32 -4.31 3.74
CA VAL A 201 14.80 -5.27 2.76
C VAL A 201 15.67 -5.38 1.50
N MET A 202 16.49 -4.36 1.19
CA MET A 202 17.40 -4.39 0.04
C MET A 202 18.50 -5.43 0.24
N ASP A 203 19.01 -5.61 1.46
CA ASP A 203 20.01 -6.62 1.81
C ASP A 203 19.59 -8.07 1.49
N ILE A 204 18.28 -8.31 1.40
CA ILE A 204 17.69 -9.62 1.10
C ILE A 204 17.55 -9.84 -0.41
N VAL A 205 17.30 -8.76 -1.18
CA VAL A 205 17.10 -8.80 -2.65
C VAL A 205 18.32 -8.32 -3.45
N LYS A 206 19.43 -7.97 -2.78
CA LYS A 206 20.64 -7.36 -3.40
C LYS A 206 21.24 -8.13 -4.57
N ASN A 207 21.09 -9.46 -4.58
CA ASN A 207 21.61 -10.34 -5.65
C ASN A 207 20.50 -10.83 -6.60
N ALA A 208 19.29 -10.23 -6.57
CA ALA A 208 18.17 -10.71 -7.36
C ALA A 208 18.24 -10.31 -8.85
N CYS A 209 18.61 -9.06 -9.13
CA CYS A 209 18.70 -8.49 -10.47
C CYS A 209 19.83 -7.45 -10.54
N LYS A 210 20.18 -6.99 -11.75
CA LYS A 210 21.14 -5.88 -11.92
C LYS A 210 20.43 -4.52 -11.88
N GLU A 211 19.15 -4.52 -12.21
CA GLU A 211 18.27 -3.37 -12.35
C GLU A 211 17.83 -2.77 -10.99
N ARG A 212 17.65 -1.45 -10.92
CA ARG A 212 17.35 -0.72 -9.68
C ARG A 212 15.89 -0.85 -9.22
N ILE A 213 15.57 -1.98 -8.60
CA ILE A 213 14.28 -2.20 -7.94
C ILE A 213 14.13 -1.43 -6.61
N TYR A 214 12.89 -1.13 -6.23
CA TYR A 214 12.51 -0.54 -4.95
C TYR A 214 11.18 -1.14 -4.43
N PRO A 215 10.93 -1.11 -3.10
CA PRO A 215 9.73 -1.68 -2.52
C PRO A 215 8.45 -0.89 -2.86
N VAL A 216 7.38 -1.63 -3.18
CA VAL A 216 6.04 -1.10 -3.44
C VAL A 216 5.29 -0.94 -2.12
N GLY A 217 5.29 0.29 -1.61
CA GLY A 217 4.78 0.60 -0.28
C GLY A 217 5.73 0.11 0.82
N ARG A 218 5.21 -0.04 2.04
CA ARG A 218 6.02 -0.38 3.22
C ARG A 218 5.39 -1.50 4.07
N LEU A 219 6.23 -2.15 4.87
CA LEU A 219 5.88 -2.92 6.05
C LEU A 219 6.81 -2.49 7.19
N ASP A 220 6.27 -2.36 8.40
CA ASP A 220 7.05 -1.93 9.57
C ASP A 220 8.18 -2.93 9.92
N ARG A 221 9.19 -2.50 10.68
CA ARG A 221 10.36 -3.31 11.08
C ARG A 221 9.96 -4.71 11.60
N ASN A 222 8.98 -4.75 12.51
CA ASN A 222 8.44 -5.96 13.13
C ASN A 222 7.27 -6.62 12.38
N THR A 223 6.76 -5.99 11.32
CA THR A 223 5.66 -6.53 10.51
C THR A 223 6.23 -7.41 9.40
N THR A 224 5.65 -8.59 9.23
CA THR A 224 6.12 -9.63 8.29
C THR A 224 5.19 -9.75 7.08
N GLY A 225 5.56 -10.56 6.08
CA GLY A 225 4.67 -10.92 4.98
C GLY A 225 5.06 -10.30 3.65
N ILE A 226 4.17 -10.40 2.66
CA ILE A 226 4.54 -10.13 1.27
C ILE A 226 4.79 -8.64 1.00
N LEU A 227 5.88 -8.37 0.30
CA LEU A 227 6.29 -7.05 -0.18
C LEU A 227 6.72 -7.19 -1.63
N ILE A 228 6.12 -6.39 -2.51
CA ILE A 228 6.44 -6.37 -3.95
C ILE A 228 7.61 -5.41 -4.15
N PHE A 229 8.49 -5.72 -5.10
CA PHE A 229 9.57 -4.86 -5.57
C PHE A 229 9.46 -4.70 -7.08
N THR A 230 9.75 -3.50 -7.57
CA THR A 230 9.83 -3.23 -9.00
C THR A 230 10.64 -1.97 -9.27
N ASN A 231 11.11 -1.81 -10.51
CA ASN A 231 11.53 -0.51 -11.05
C ASN A 231 10.40 0.17 -11.86
N ASP A 232 9.20 -0.42 -11.94
CA ASP A 232 8.04 0.22 -12.55
C ASP A 232 7.32 1.21 -11.64
N GLY A 233 7.61 2.50 -11.82
CA GLY A 233 7.02 3.57 -11.03
C GLY A 233 5.52 3.76 -11.25
N ASP A 234 4.99 3.37 -12.41
CA ASP A 234 3.57 3.55 -12.73
C ASP A 234 2.71 2.43 -12.12
N LEU A 235 3.16 1.16 -12.18
CA LEU A 235 2.56 0.09 -11.39
C LEU A 235 2.75 0.31 -9.88
N SER A 236 3.94 0.75 -9.43
CA SER A 236 4.18 1.04 -8.01
C SER A 236 3.24 2.13 -7.48
N LYS A 237 3.01 3.20 -8.26
CA LYS A 237 1.99 4.23 -7.94
C LYS A 237 0.59 3.62 -7.88
N ARG A 238 0.18 2.84 -8.89
CA ARG A 238 -1.14 2.16 -8.94
C ARG A 238 -1.40 1.30 -7.71
N LEU A 239 -0.41 0.51 -7.29
CA LEU A 239 -0.49 -0.41 -6.15
C LEU A 239 -0.46 0.28 -4.77
N THR A 240 -0.01 1.54 -4.69
CA THR A 240 0.15 2.28 -3.42
C THR A 240 -0.81 3.45 -3.24
N HIS A 241 -1.30 4.07 -4.31
CA HIS A 241 -2.11 5.28 -4.23
C HIS A 241 -3.55 4.97 -3.76
N PRO A 242 -4.09 5.65 -2.72
CA PRO A 242 -5.34 5.25 -2.07
C PRO A 242 -6.57 5.12 -2.97
N SER A 243 -6.63 5.91 -4.07
CA SER A 243 -7.77 5.91 -5.00
C SER A 243 -8.04 4.57 -5.67
N HIS A 244 -7.03 3.69 -5.80
CA HIS A 244 -7.19 2.38 -6.43
C HIS A 244 -7.75 1.31 -5.48
N LYS A 245 -7.99 1.65 -4.19
CA LYS A 245 -8.49 0.75 -3.14
C LYS A 245 -7.87 -0.67 -3.16
N ILE A 246 -6.56 -0.76 -3.41
CA ILE A 246 -5.87 -2.05 -3.56
C ILE A 246 -5.89 -2.83 -2.24
N ILE A 247 -6.60 -3.96 -2.25
CA ILE A 247 -6.86 -4.83 -1.10
C ILE A 247 -5.55 -5.37 -0.49
N LYS A 248 -5.49 -5.43 0.84
CA LYS A 248 -4.41 -6.03 1.63
C LYS A 248 -5.06 -6.91 2.70
N VAL A 249 -4.62 -8.15 2.84
CA VAL A 249 -5.07 -9.05 3.92
C VAL A 249 -3.93 -9.27 4.89
N TYR A 250 -4.23 -9.11 6.18
CA TYR A 250 -3.30 -9.33 7.27
C TYR A 250 -3.82 -10.45 8.18
N GLN A 251 -2.91 -11.33 8.59
CA GLN A 251 -3.09 -12.21 9.74
C GLN A 251 -2.50 -11.50 10.95
N VAL A 252 -3.30 -11.41 12.01
CA VAL A 252 -3.01 -10.68 13.24
C VAL A 252 -3.06 -11.66 14.41
N THR A 253 -2.06 -11.64 15.28
CA THR A 253 -2.10 -12.35 16.58
C THR A 253 -2.15 -11.31 17.69
N LEU A 254 -3.21 -11.38 18.48
CA LEU A 254 -3.46 -10.51 19.62
C LEU A 254 -2.94 -11.14 20.92
N ASP A 255 -2.73 -10.28 21.91
CA ASP A 255 -2.40 -10.63 23.30
C ASP A 255 -3.50 -11.42 24.02
N LYS A 256 -4.77 -11.12 23.73
CA LYS A 256 -5.95 -11.80 24.28
C LYS A 256 -6.99 -12.11 23.20
N ASN A 257 -7.99 -12.92 23.56
CA ASN A 257 -9.06 -13.32 22.64
C ASN A 257 -9.95 -12.14 22.25
N LEU A 258 -10.12 -11.89 20.95
CA LEU A 258 -11.08 -10.90 20.45
C LEU A 258 -12.52 -11.34 20.77
N THR A 259 -13.29 -10.45 21.40
CA THR A 259 -14.73 -10.70 21.67
C THR A 259 -15.54 -10.75 20.39
N SER A 260 -16.78 -11.25 20.45
CA SER A 260 -17.68 -11.27 19.27
C SER A 260 -18.19 -9.85 18.96
N GLU A 261 -18.27 -9.05 20.02
CA GLU A 261 -18.78 -7.70 20.12
C GLU A 261 -17.79 -6.71 19.50
N ASP A 262 -16.50 -6.84 19.83
CA ASP A 262 -15.41 -6.07 19.22
C ASP A 262 -15.18 -6.47 17.75
N LEU A 263 -15.25 -7.76 17.42
CA LEU A 263 -15.17 -8.23 16.03
C LEU A 263 -16.27 -7.58 15.17
N LYS A 264 -17.51 -7.59 15.67
CA LYS A 264 -18.65 -6.92 15.02
C LYS A 264 -18.43 -5.41 14.93
N SER A 265 -17.93 -4.78 16.00
CA SER A 265 -17.68 -3.33 16.03
C SER A 265 -16.61 -2.91 15.02
N ILE A 266 -15.49 -3.63 14.95
CA ILE A 266 -14.44 -3.42 13.95
C ILE A 266 -14.96 -3.66 12.53
N SER A 267 -15.83 -4.67 12.31
CA SER A 267 -16.41 -4.97 10.99
C SER A 267 -17.27 -3.85 10.41
N ASN A 268 -17.79 -2.95 11.25
CA ASN A 268 -18.55 -1.77 10.82
C ASN A 268 -17.66 -0.57 10.42
N GLY A 269 -16.33 -0.72 10.51
CA GLY A 269 -15.37 0.37 10.35
C GLY A 269 -15.04 1.08 11.66
N VAL A 270 -13.87 1.71 11.73
CA VAL A 270 -13.31 2.26 12.97
C VAL A 270 -12.85 3.71 12.77
N LYS A 271 -13.38 4.66 13.56
CA LYS A 271 -12.78 6.01 13.66
C LYS A 271 -11.52 5.95 14.53
N ILE A 272 -10.37 6.35 13.98
CA ILE A 272 -9.08 6.42 14.66
C ILE A 272 -8.57 7.85 14.52
N ASP A 273 -8.29 8.52 15.63
CA ASP A 273 -8.17 9.98 15.70
C ASP A 273 -9.38 10.64 15.01
N ASP A 274 -9.15 11.46 13.99
CA ASP A 274 -10.18 12.05 13.14
C ASP A 274 -10.50 11.30 11.85
N ASP A 275 -9.76 10.22 11.55
CA ASP A 275 -9.90 9.42 10.35
C ASP A 275 -10.88 8.24 10.53
N PHE A 276 -11.83 8.07 9.60
CA PHE A 276 -12.59 6.82 9.51
C PHE A 276 -11.83 5.79 8.67
N VAL A 277 -11.73 4.56 9.18
CA VAL A 277 -11.11 3.42 8.50
C VAL A 277 -12.18 2.38 8.16
N GLU A 278 -12.51 2.31 6.88
CA GLU A 278 -13.35 1.26 6.28
C GLU A 278 -12.61 -0.09 6.34
N ILE A 279 -13.29 -1.13 6.83
CA ILE A 279 -12.80 -2.52 6.88
C ILE A 279 -13.56 -3.32 5.83
N ASP A 280 -12.84 -4.04 4.96
CA ASP A 280 -13.45 -4.77 3.85
C ASP A 280 -14.00 -6.14 4.29
N ASP A 281 -13.32 -6.80 5.25
CA ASP A 281 -13.73 -8.06 5.90
C ASP A 281 -12.91 -8.27 7.20
N ILE A 282 -13.47 -8.97 8.19
CA ILE A 282 -12.76 -9.40 9.41
C ILE A 282 -13.35 -10.68 10.00
N ALA A 283 -12.49 -11.65 10.32
CA ALA A 283 -12.89 -12.94 10.88
C ALA A 283 -11.79 -13.61 11.71
N TRP A 284 -12.16 -14.48 12.66
CA TRP A 284 -11.20 -15.39 13.30
C TRP A 284 -10.63 -16.38 12.27
N VAL A 285 -9.30 -16.52 12.22
CA VAL A 285 -8.63 -17.38 11.21
C VAL A 285 -8.91 -18.85 11.48
N GLU A 286 -8.92 -19.28 12.75
CA GLU A 286 -9.14 -20.65 13.18
C GLU A 286 -10.40 -20.78 14.05
N LYS A 287 -10.97 -21.99 14.15
CA LYS A 287 -11.98 -22.26 15.18
C LYS A 287 -11.27 -22.43 16.54
N GLY A 288 -11.85 -21.90 17.61
CA GLY A 288 -11.28 -21.96 18.96
C GLY A 288 -10.27 -20.84 19.28
N LYS A 289 -9.30 -20.57 18.42
CA LYS A 289 -8.28 -19.50 18.63
C LYS A 289 -8.84 -18.10 18.32
N LYS A 290 -9.59 -17.51 19.26
CA LYS A 290 -10.16 -16.15 19.10
C LYS A 290 -9.14 -15.01 19.10
N ASN A 291 -7.87 -15.25 19.42
CA ASN A 291 -6.79 -14.27 19.34
C ASN A 291 -6.06 -14.22 17.97
N ILE A 292 -6.41 -15.09 17.01
CA ILE A 292 -5.86 -15.04 15.64
C ILE A 292 -6.94 -14.55 14.67
N VAL A 293 -6.71 -13.37 14.09
CA VAL A 293 -7.71 -12.62 13.33
C VAL A 293 -7.18 -12.32 11.93
N GLY A 294 -7.99 -12.60 10.91
CA GLY A 294 -7.77 -12.17 9.54
C GLY A 294 -8.53 -10.86 9.33
N ILE A 295 -7.85 -9.83 8.83
CA ILE A 295 -8.45 -8.52 8.53
C ILE A 295 -8.08 -8.08 7.12
N GLN A 296 -9.07 -7.64 6.36
CA GLN A 296 -8.93 -7.13 5.00
C GLN A 296 -9.16 -5.61 5.00
N ILE A 297 -8.18 -4.87 4.47
CA ILE A 297 -8.25 -3.42 4.31
C ILE A 297 -7.62 -2.98 2.98
N HIS A 298 -8.21 -1.99 2.33
CA HIS A 298 -7.57 -1.24 1.25
C HIS A 298 -6.73 -0.06 1.75
N SER A 299 -6.94 0.39 3.00
CA SER A 299 -6.14 1.46 3.64
C SER A 299 -4.64 1.15 3.71
N GLY A 300 -3.82 2.20 3.73
CA GLY A 300 -2.35 2.12 3.84
C GLY A 300 -1.76 3.11 4.87
N LYS A 301 -2.60 3.63 5.79
CA LYS A 301 -2.20 4.63 6.79
C LYS A 301 -1.23 4.04 7.83
N TYR A 302 -0.43 4.91 8.46
CA TYR A 302 0.63 4.52 9.40
C TYR A 302 0.08 3.67 10.55
N HIS A 303 0.68 2.48 10.74
CA HIS A 303 0.31 1.48 11.75
C HIS A 303 -1.19 1.11 11.81
N VAL A 304 -1.96 1.34 10.74
CA VAL A 304 -3.44 1.29 10.78
C VAL A 304 -4.02 0.01 11.39
N VAL A 305 -3.48 -1.18 11.05
CA VAL A 305 -3.97 -2.44 11.63
C VAL A 305 -3.73 -2.53 13.13
N LYS A 306 -2.59 -2.05 13.63
CA LYS A 306 -2.30 -2.04 15.07
C LYS A 306 -3.24 -1.09 15.79
N ARG A 307 -3.38 0.13 15.26
CA ARG A 307 -4.23 1.19 15.80
C ARG A 307 -5.72 0.85 15.84
N ILE A 308 -6.19 -0.02 14.93
CA ILE A 308 -7.52 -0.64 15.02
C ILE A 308 -7.65 -1.42 16.32
N PHE A 309 -6.76 -2.38 16.57
CA PHE A 309 -6.84 -3.27 17.74
C PHE A 309 -6.49 -2.56 19.06
N GLU A 310 -5.50 -1.67 19.04
CA GLU A 310 -5.11 -0.82 20.17
C GLU A 310 -6.30 0.01 20.68
N LYS A 311 -7.16 0.52 19.79
CA LYS A 311 -8.37 1.29 20.17
C LYS A 311 -9.42 0.45 20.93
N PHE A 312 -9.48 -0.86 20.71
CA PHE A 312 -10.31 -1.77 21.50
C PHE A 312 -9.53 -2.42 22.67
N GLY A 313 -8.35 -1.89 22.98
CA GLY A 313 -7.53 -2.34 24.11
C GLY A 313 -6.81 -3.67 23.90
N TYR A 314 -6.50 -4.04 22.64
CA TYR A 314 -5.74 -5.25 22.29
C TYR A 314 -4.35 -4.91 21.75
N ASN A 315 -3.33 -5.65 22.16
CA ASN A 315 -1.96 -5.49 21.66
C ASN A 315 -1.66 -6.49 20.53
N VAL A 316 -1.10 -6.00 19.42
CA VAL A 316 -0.73 -6.86 18.27
C VAL A 316 0.67 -7.45 18.46
N ILE A 317 0.74 -8.71 18.91
CA ILE A 317 1.99 -9.47 19.08
C ILE A 317 2.63 -9.82 17.73
N LYS A 318 1.81 -10.24 16.74
CA LYS A 318 2.27 -10.60 15.39
C LYS A 318 1.38 -9.96 14.34
N LEU A 319 2.00 -9.43 13.28
CA LEU A 319 1.32 -8.91 12.10
C LEU A 319 2.02 -9.46 10.84
N ASP A 320 1.26 -10.12 9.97
CA ASP A 320 1.76 -10.77 8.76
C ASP A 320 0.85 -10.45 7.57
N ARG A 321 1.37 -9.73 6.55
CA ARG A 321 0.62 -9.46 5.32
C ARG A 321 0.59 -10.71 4.44
N THR A 322 -0.55 -11.39 4.42
CA THR A 322 -0.73 -12.65 3.70
C THR A 322 -1.12 -12.46 2.23
N MET A 323 -1.76 -11.33 1.91
CA MET A 323 -2.21 -10.96 0.55
C MET A 323 -2.05 -9.45 0.29
N PHE A 324 -1.78 -9.08 -0.97
CA PHE A 324 -1.67 -7.70 -1.44
C PHE A 324 -2.03 -7.66 -2.93
N GLY A 325 -3.16 -7.03 -3.26
CA GLY A 325 -3.80 -7.22 -4.56
C GLY A 325 -4.11 -8.71 -4.79
N PRO A 326 -3.78 -9.28 -5.97
CA PRO A 326 -3.98 -10.70 -6.26
C PRO A 326 -2.91 -11.62 -5.62
N LEU A 327 -1.78 -11.07 -5.16
CA LEU A 327 -0.62 -11.87 -4.77
C LEU A 327 -0.74 -12.39 -3.33
N THR A 328 -0.17 -13.56 -3.07
CA THR A 328 -0.18 -14.22 -1.74
C THR A 328 1.21 -14.72 -1.34
N LYS A 329 1.40 -15.05 -0.05
CA LYS A 329 2.60 -15.77 0.45
C LYS A 329 2.68 -17.26 0.06
N LYS A 330 1.82 -17.77 -0.83
CA LYS A 330 1.79 -19.20 -1.18
C LYS A 330 3.11 -19.63 -1.83
N ASN A 331 3.64 -20.77 -1.38
CA ASN A 331 4.91 -21.35 -1.81
C ASN A 331 6.14 -20.42 -1.68
N LEU A 332 6.08 -19.41 -0.80
CA LEU A 332 7.15 -18.44 -0.58
C LEU A 332 7.60 -18.43 0.89
N PRO A 333 8.63 -19.21 1.27
CA PRO A 333 9.17 -19.24 2.64
C PRO A 333 9.56 -17.87 3.21
N ARG A 334 9.59 -17.75 4.55
CA ARG A 334 9.96 -16.48 5.20
C ARG A 334 11.42 -16.13 4.88
N GLY A 335 11.66 -14.86 4.53
CA GLY A 335 12.98 -14.38 4.13
C GLY A 335 13.34 -14.63 2.67
N THR A 336 12.59 -15.44 1.92
CA THR A 336 12.86 -15.70 0.51
C THR A 336 12.03 -14.83 -0.42
N TRP A 337 12.51 -14.67 -1.65
CA TRP A 337 11.86 -13.94 -2.73
C TRP A 337 11.79 -14.79 -4.00
N ARG A 338 10.95 -14.37 -4.94
CA ARG A 338 10.92 -14.87 -6.32
C ARG A 338 10.49 -13.75 -7.27
N PHE A 339 10.76 -13.92 -8.56
CA PHE A 339 10.09 -13.11 -9.59
C PHE A 339 8.59 -13.42 -9.65
N LEU A 340 7.81 -12.46 -10.11
CA LEU A 340 6.42 -12.69 -10.49
C LEU A 340 6.33 -13.45 -11.81
N THR A 341 5.26 -14.21 -12.01
CA THR A 341 4.95 -14.79 -13.33
C THR A 341 4.36 -13.72 -14.26
N GLU A 342 4.42 -13.93 -15.58
CA GLU A 342 3.74 -13.05 -16.55
C GLU A 342 2.23 -12.97 -16.31
N GLU A 343 1.60 -14.04 -15.80
CA GLU A 343 0.20 -14.02 -15.36
C GLU A 343 -0.02 -13.06 -14.19
N GLU A 344 0.81 -13.15 -13.15
CA GLU A 344 0.75 -12.25 -11.99
C GLU A 344 0.98 -10.78 -12.39
N ILE A 345 1.96 -10.52 -13.25
CA ILE A 345 2.26 -9.20 -13.81
C ILE A 345 1.06 -8.68 -14.62
N SER A 346 0.48 -9.52 -15.50
CA SER A 346 -0.67 -9.16 -16.31
C SER A 346 -1.92 -8.86 -15.48
N ILE A 347 -2.14 -9.58 -14.36
CA ILE A 347 -3.24 -9.29 -13.43
C ILE A 347 -3.00 -7.97 -12.70
N LEU A 348 -1.77 -7.69 -12.24
CA LEU A 348 -1.44 -6.43 -11.55
C LEU A 348 -1.63 -5.18 -12.42
N HIS A 349 -1.35 -5.28 -13.73
CA HIS A 349 -1.59 -4.17 -14.68
C HIS A 349 -3.06 -3.94 -15.02
N ARG A 350 -3.98 -4.84 -14.63
CA ARG A 350 -5.44 -4.74 -14.84
C ARG A 350 -6.21 -4.17 -13.63
N LEU A 351 -5.49 -3.69 -12.60
CA LEU A 351 -6.02 -3.04 -11.38
C LEU A 351 -6.17 -1.51 -11.53
#